data_AF-A0A356VSD7-F1
#
_entry.id   AF-A0A356VSD7-F1
#
_cell.length_a   1.000
_cell.length_b   1.000
_cell.length_c   1.000
_cell.angle_alpha   90.00
_cell.angle_beta   90.00
_cell.angle_gamma   90.00
#
_symmetry.space_group_name_H-M   'P 1'
#
loop_
_entity.id
_entity.type
_entity.pdbx_description
1 polymer ?
#
loop_
_entity_poly.entity_id
_entity_poly.type
_entity_poly.pdbx_seq_one_letter_code
_entity_poly.pdbx_strand_id
1 'polypeptide(L)'
;YLKNNWLNVLIVVIAFPWISVTSEWAPVLRILRLALFLRVFTDIFWDVIKVLRRNNFGLILVIASIFIALSGAIFSVIEDTNLATGLWYALVTVTTVGYGDVTANISAFLIGSRQRRVENEILKYVQTAQENLEKQARRNEEQL
;
A
#
# COMPACT_ATOMS: atom_id res chain seq x y z
N TYR A 1 -20.62 16.58 19.23
CA TYR A 1 -19.66 15.66 19.86
C TYR A 1 -18.87 16.33 20.99
N LEU A 2 -18.13 17.42 20.76
CA LEU A 2 -17.34 18.07 21.82
C LEU A 2 -18.14 18.44 23.07
N LYS A 3 -19.34 19.05 22.95
CA LYS A 3 -20.17 19.43 24.12
C LYS A 3 -20.68 18.25 24.96
N ASN A 4 -20.81 17.05 24.39
CA ASN A 4 -21.39 15.89 25.07
C ASN A 4 -20.34 14.90 25.62
N ASN A 5 -19.12 14.91 25.07
CA ASN A 5 -17.99 14.07 25.48
C ASN A 5 -16.82 14.93 26.00
N TRP A 6 -17.12 16.01 26.72
CA TRP A 6 -16.11 16.89 27.34
C TRP A 6 -15.14 16.10 28.24
N LEU A 7 -15.63 15.05 28.90
CA LEU A 7 -14.84 14.19 29.78
C LEU A 7 -13.70 13.48 29.05
N ASN A 8 -13.91 12.98 27.82
CA ASN A 8 -12.85 12.33 27.04
C ASN A 8 -11.77 13.32 26.61
N VAL A 9 -12.16 14.56 26.27
CA VAL A 9 -11.20 15.63 25.95
C VAL A 9 -10.37 15.97 27.19
N LEU A 10 -11.00 16.04 28.36
CA LEU A 10 -10.34 16.30 29.63
C LEU A 10 -9.36 15.18 29.99
N ILE A 11 -9.73 13.91 29.77
CA ILE A 11 -8.85 12.74 29.94
C ILE A 11 -7.65 12.82 28.98
N VAL A 12 -7.85 13.18 27.71
CA VAL A 12 -6.77 13.31 26.72
C VAL A 12 -5.80 14.43 27.09
N VAL A 13 -6.30 15.57 27.55
CA VAL A 13 -5.49 16.71 27.98
C VAL A 13 -4.69 16.39 29.25
N ILE A 14 -5.28 15.68 30.21
CA ILE A 14 -4.58 15.24 31.44
C ILE A 14 -3.56 14.12 31.15
N ALA A 15 -3.88 13.19 30.26
CA ALA A 15 -3.00 12.08 29.90
C ALA A 15 -1.81 12.52 29.01
N PHE A 16 -1.86 13.74 28.45
CA PHE A 16 -0.81 14.23 27.57
C PHE A 16 0.50 14.45 28.34
N PRO A 17 1.62 13.83 27.92
CA PRO A 17 2.83 13.78 28.71
C PRO A 17 3.67 15.06 28.55
N TRP A 18 3.21 16.16 29.14
CA TRP A 18 3.97 17.42 29.15
C TRP A 18 5.23 17.36 30.02
N ILE A 19 5.31 16.42 30.97
CA ILE A 19 6.36 16.42 32.01
C ILE A 19 7.14 15.10 31.99
N SER A 20 8.44 15.19 31.68
CA SER A 20 9.41 14.10 31.84
C SER A 20 9.79 13.96 33.31
N VAL A 21 9.04 13.13 34.04
CA VAL A 21 9.33 12.87 35.46
C VAL A 21 10.57 11.97 35.58
N THR A 22 11.66 12.53 36.11
CA THR A 22 12.96 11.86 36.37
C THR A 22 13.10 11.33 37.80
N SER A 23 11.98 11.09 38.50
CA SER A 23 11.94 10.64 39.90
C SER A 23 11.88 9.10 40.02
N GLU A 24 12.19 8.54 41.20
CA GLU A 24 12.11 7.11 41.52
C GLU A 24 10.70 6.51 41.27
N TRP A 25 9.65 7.35 41.31
CA TRP A 25 8.27 6.98 40.98
C TRP A 25 7.95 6.96 39.48
N ALA A 26 8.95 7.21 38.61
CA ALA A 26 8.79 7.21 37.16
C ALA A 26 8.16 5.91 36.59
N PRO A 27 8.46 4.69 37.09
CA PRO A 27 7.84 3.46 36.58
C PRO A 27 6.32 3.43 36.80
N VAL A 28 5.86 3.85 37.99
CA VAL A 28 4.43 3.90 38.34
C VAL A 28 3.68 4.88 37.45
N LEU A 29 4.28 6.06 37.20
CA LEU A 29 3.71 7.07 36.31
C LEU A 29 3.68 6.63 34.84
N ARG A 30 4.65 5.82 34.38
CA ARG A 30 4.65 5.22 33.04
C ARG A 30 3.54 4.20 32.87
N ILE A 31 3.32 3.34 33.87
CA ILE A 31 2.24 2.34 33.86
C ILE A 31 0.88 3.04 33.86
N LEU A 32 0.71 4.06 34.70
CA LEU A 32 -0.50 4.89 34.72
C LEU A 32 -0.77 5.53 33.35
N ARG A 33 0.28 6.05 32.70
CA ARG A 33 0.18 6.64 31.36
C ARG A 33 -0.21 5.62 30.29
N LEU A 34 0.36 4.42 30.33
CA LEU A 34 -0.01 3.33 29.43
C LEU A 34 -1.46 2.89 29.65
N ALA A 35 -1.91 2.81 30.91
CA ALA A 35 -3.29 2.51 31.24
C ALA A 35 -4.26 3.60 30.74
N LEU A 36 -3.89 4.88 30.84
CA LEU A 36 -4.66 5.99 30.29
C LEU A 36 -4.71 5.95 28.76
N PHE A 37 -3.56 5.69 28.11
CA PHE A 37 -3.50 5.55 26.66
C PHE A 37 -4.36 4.38 26.17
N LEU A 38 -4.27 3.23 26.86
CA LEU A 38 -5.07 2.05 26.55
C LEU A 38 -6.56 2.33 26.73
N ARG A 39 -6.95 3.05 27.79
CA ARG A 39 -8.34 3.45 28.02
C ARG A 39 -8.87 4.35 26.91
N VAL A 40 -8.13 5.40 26.54
CA VAL A 40 -8.51 6.30 25.44
C VAL A 40 -8.61 5.53 24.13
N PHE A 41 -7.65 4.64 23.86
CA PHE A 41 -7.69 3.77 22.68
C PHE A 41 -8.94 2.90 22.66
N THR A 42 -9.29 2.27 23.79
CA THR A 42 -10.52 1.47 23.88
C THR A 42 -11.77 2.32 23.70
N ASP A 43 -11.84 3.50 24.32
CA ASP A 43 -13.02 4.37 24.22
C ASP A 43 -13.25 4.84 22.77
N ILE A 44 -12.18 5.23 22.07
CA ILE A 44 -12.22 5.57 20.65
C ILE A 44 -12.63 4.35 19.81
N PHE A 45 -12.07 3.18 20.10
CA PHE A 45 -12.39 1.94 19.40
C PHE A 45 -13.88 1.57 19.54
N TRP A 46 -14.44 1.68 20.75
CA TRP A 46 -15.86 1.45 20.99
C TRP A 46 -16.75 2.49 20.34
N ASP A 47 -16.36 3.77 20.35
CA ASP A 47 -17.07 4.83 19.64
C ASP A 47 -17.07 4.59 18.13
N VAL A 48 -15.95 4.18 17.54
CA VAL A 48 -15.84 3.78 16.13
C VAL A 48 -16.75 2.58 15.84
N ILE A 49 -16.75 1.54 16.67
CA ILE A 49 -17.66 0.39 16.53
C ILE A 49 -19.12 0.81 16.63
N LYS A 50 -19.44 1.72 17.56
CA LYS A 50 -20.80 2.22 17.78
C LYS A 50 -21.28 3.02 16.57
N VAL A 51 -20.41 3.81 15.96
CA VAL A 51 -20.68 4.51 14.69
C VAL A 51 -20.84 3.51 13.53
N LEU A 52 -19.97 2.51 13.43
CA LEU A 52 -20.07 1.42 12.44
C LEU A 52 -21.42 0.67 12.51
N ARG A 53 -21.97 0.50 13.71
CA ARG A 53 -23.23 -0.22 13.94
C ARG A 53 -24.48 0.61 13.69
N ARG A 54 -24.38 1.94 13.65
CA ARG A 54 -25.54 2.84 13.67
C ARG A 54 -26.21 3.05 12.30
N ASN A 55 -25.47 2.90 11.19
CA ASN A 55 -25.97 3.29 9.87
C ASN A 55 -25.65 2.27 8.75
N ASN A 56 -25.82 0.97 9.01
CA ASN A 56 -25.53 -0.10 8.05
C ASN A 56 -24.07 -0.15 7.55
N PHE A 57 -23.15 0.60 8.18
CA PHE A 57 -21.73 0.60 7.83
C PHE A 57 -21.10 -0.78 8.03
N GLY A 58 -21.53 -1.51 9.06
CA GLY A 58 -21.15 -2.91 9.25
C GLY A 58 -21.55 -3.80 8.06
N LEU A 59 -22.71 -3.56 7.45
CA LEU A 59 -23.17 -4.30 6.27
C LEU A 59 -22.29 -3.96 5.05
N ILE A 60 -21.96 -2.69 4.84
CA ILE A 60 -21.03 -2.24 3.78
C ILE A 60 -19.65 -2.89 3.97
N LEU A 61 -19.13 -2.97 5.19
CA LEU A 61 -17.84 -3.61 5.48
C LEU A 61 -17.86 -5.12 5.24
N VAL A 62 -18.95 -5.80 5.59
CA VAL A 62 -19.12 -7.23 5.29
C VAL A 62 -19.19 -7.45 3.79
N ILE A 63 -19.97 -6.66 3.06
CA ILE A 63 -20.03 -6.72 1.59
C ILE A 63 -18.63 -6.48 1.01
N ALA A 64 -17.95 -5.42 1.42
CA ALA A 64 -16.59 -5.12 0.96
C ALA A 64 -15.62 -6.28 1.24
N SER A 65 -15.72 -6.92 2.41
CA SER A 65 -14.90 -8.07 2.78
C SER A 65 -15.19 -9.29 1.90
N ILE A 66 -16.47 -9.54 1.57
CA ILE A 66 -16.87 -10.59 0.62
C ILE A 66 -16.34 -10.28 -0.78
N PHE A 67 -16.42 -9.03 -1.24
CA PHE A 67 -15.87 -8.62 -2.52
C PHE A 67 -14.35 -8.79 -2.59
N ILE A 68 -13.62 -8.44 -1.52
CA ILE A 68 -12.16 -8.65 -1.43
C ILE A 68 -11.84 -10.14 -1.47
N ALA A 69 -12.55 -10.97 -0.71
CA ALA A 69 -12.36 -12.41 -0.68
C ALA A 69 -12.65 -13.06 -2.04
N LEU A 70 -13.75 -12.68 -2.68
CA LEU A 70 -14.13 -13.18 -4.00
C LEU A 70 -13.13 -12.74 -5.07
N SER A 71 -12.72 -11.47 -5.06
CA SER A 71 -11.71 -10.94 -5.98
C SER A 71 -10.37 -11.66 -5.80
N GLY A 72 -9.93 -11.87 -4.56
CA GLY A 72 -8.68 -12.58 -4.27
C GLY A 72 -8.72 -14.06 -4.65
N ALA A 73 -9.86 -14.73 -4.45
CA ALA A 73 -10.06 -16.10 -4.88
C ALA A 73 -10.05 -16.25 -6.41
N ILE A 74 -10.74 -15.35 -7.13
CA ILE A 74 -10.71 -15.31 -8.60
C ILE A 74 -9.28 -15.09 -9.09
N PHE A 75 -8.54 -14.15 -8.49
CA PHE A 75 -7.15 -13.89 -8.86
C PHE A 75 -6.25 -15.11 -8.62
N SER A 76 -6.41 -15.79 -7.49
CA SER A 76 -5.66 -17.01 -7.15
C SER A 76 -5.88 -18.12 -8.19
N VAL A 77 -7.11 -18.28 -8.69
CA VAL A 77 -7.43 -19.28 -9.73
C VAL A 77 -6.88 -18.90 -11.10
N ILE A 78 -6.98 -17.62 -11.50
CA ILE A 78 -6.50 -17.16 -12.81
C ILE A 78 -4.98 -17.23 -12.91
N GLU A 79 -4.30 -16.87 -11.82
CA GLU A 79 -2.85 -16.73 -11.79
C GLU A 79 -2.12 -17.97 -11.21
N ASP A 80 -2.85 -19.04 -10.90
CA ASP A 80 -2.34 -20.27 -10.27
C ASP A 80 -1.46 -19.99 -9.03
N THR A 81 -1.91 -19.04 -8.21
CA THR A 81 -1.20 -18.61 -6.98
C THR A 81 -1.95 -19.09 -5.74
N ASN A 82 -1.27 -19.10 -4.59
CA ASN A 82 -1.90 -19.46 -3.32
C ASN A 82 -3.02 -18.45 -2.95
N LEU A 83 -4.08 -18.92 -2.30
CA LEU A 83 -5.22 -18.10 -1.86
C LEU A 83 -4.77 -16.92 -0.99
N ALA A 84 -3.76 -17.11 -0.14
CA ALA A 84 -3.20 -16.04 0.68
C ALA A 84 -2.61 -14.90 -0.16
N THR A 85 -1.92 -15.24 -1.26
CA THR A 85 -1.32 -14.28 -2.19
C THR A 85 -2.40 -13.53 -2.97
N GLY A 86 -3.43 -14.22 -3.44
CA GLY A 86 -4.57 -13.58 -4.12
C GLY A 86 -5.36 -12.64 -3.21
N LEU A 87 -5.56 -13.03 -1.94
CA LEU A 87 -6.23 -12.18 -0.95
C LEU A 87 -5.40 -10.94 -0.59
N TRP A 88 -4.08 -11.09 -0.45
CA TRP A 88 -3.15 -9.98 -0.25
C TRP A 88 -3.23 -8.98 -1.41
N TYR A 89 -3.18 -9.47 -2.64
CA TYR A 89 -3.30 -8.65 -3.85
C TYR A 89 -4.63 -7.88 -3.87
N ALA A 90 -5.76 -8.56 -3.62
CA ALA A 90 -7.07 -7.93 -3.59
C ALA A 90 -7.18 -6.86 -2.49
N LEU A 91 -6.63 -7.13 -1.30
CA LEU A 91 -6.63 -6.19 -0.18
C LEU A 91 -5.83 -4.91 -0.50
N VAL A 92 -4.59 -5.05 -0.99
CA VAL A 92 -3.70 -3.94 -1.35
C VAL A 92 -4.27 -3.10 -2.49
N THR A 93 -5.01 -3.73 -3.41
CA THR A 93 -5.68 -3.04 -4.52
C THR A 93 -6.91 -2.26 -4.05
N VAL A 94 -7.80 -2.88 -3.26
CA VAL A 94 -9.02 -2.22 -2.75
C VAL A 94 -8.69 -1.09 -1.77
N THR A 95 -7.62 -1.24 -0.99
CA THR A 95 -7.11 -0.17 -0.11
C THR A 95 -6.33 0.91 -0.86
N THR A 96 -6.18 0.80 -2.19
CA THR A 96 -5.44 1.73 -3.07
C THR A 96 -3.96 1.89 -2.72
N VAL A 97 -3.39 0.97 -1.93
CA VAL A 97 -1.97 0.99 -1.55
C VAL A 97 -1.10 0.62 -2.75
N GLY A 98 -1.45 -0.46 -3.45
CA GLY A 98 -0.83 -0.84 -4.73
C GLY A 98 0.70 -0.99 -4.70
N TYR A 99 1.26 -1.81 -3.80
CA TYR A 99 2.71 -2.02 -3.70
C TYR A 99 3.36 -2.52 -5.01
N GLY A 100 2.64 -3.29 -5.81
CA GLY A 100 3.14 -3.87 -7.06
C GLY A 100 4.08 -5.07 -6.86
N ASP A 101 4.15 -5.63 -5.66
CA ASP A 101 4.91 -6.83 -5.31
C ASP A 101 4.33 -8.09 -5.96
N VAL A 102 3.00 -8.18 -6.02
CA VAL A 102 2.28 -9.24 -6.73
C VAL A 102 1.74 -8.66 -8.04
N THR A 103 2.36 -9.07 -9.15
CA THR A 103 1.91 -8.70 -10.50
C THR A 103 1.25 -9.91 -11.16
N ALA A 104 0.09 -9.71 -11.78
CA ALA A 104 -0.55 -10.69 -12.65
C ALA A 104 0.44 -11.20 -13.70
N ASN A 105 0.58 -12.51 -13.85
CA ASN A 105 1.52 -13.15 -14.77
C ASN A 105 1.23 -12.72 -16.22
N ILE A 106 -0.05 -12.54 -16.56
CA ILE A 106 -0.46 -11.99 -17.86
C ILE A 106 0.16 -10.59 -18.07
N SER A 107 0.05 -9.71 -17.07
CA SER A 107 0.62 -8.36 -17.14
C SER A 107 2.15 -8.39 -17.22
N ALA A 108 2.81 -9.23 -16.41
CA ALA A 108 4.26 -9.40 -16.43
C ALA A 108 4.76 -9.89 -17.80
N PHE A 109 4.07 -10.88 -18.38
CA PHE A 109 4.33 -11.39 -19.71
C PHE A 109 4.15 -10.32 -20.80
N LEU A 110 3.07 -9.52 -20.73
CA LEU A 110 2.82 -8.44 -21.69
C LEU A 110 3.89 -7.34 -21.62
N ILE A 111 4.32 -6.97 -20.42
CA ILE A 111 5.38 -5.98 -20.24
C ILE A 111 6.70 -6.53 -20.79
N GLY A 112 7.06 -7.76 -20.43
CA GLY A 112 8.28 -8.41 -20.92
C GLY A 112 8.31 -8.55 -22.45
N SER A 113 7.18 -8.95 -23.05
CA SER A 113 7.08 -9.08 -24.52
C SER A 113 7.12 -7.73 -25.25
N ARG A 114 6.67 -6.64 -24.62
CA ARG A 114 6.82 -5.28 -25.16
C ARG A 114 8.27 -4.81 -25.06
N GLN A 115 8.93 -5.02 -23.92
CA GLN A 115 10.33 -4.64 -23.72
C GLN A 115 11.25 -5.30 -24.75
N ARG A 116 11.11 -6.61 -24.97
CA ARG A 116 11.89 -7.35 -25.98
C ARG A 116 11.71 -6.79 -27.40
N ARG A 117 10.50 -6.30 -27.73
CA ARG A 117 10.24 -5.70 -29.05
C ARG A 117 11.00 -4.38 -29.23
N VAL A 118 10.93 -3.51 -28.23
CA VAL A 118 11.62 -2.21 -28.25
C VAL A 118 13.13 -2.40 -28.27
N GLU A 119 13.66 -3.34 -27.48
CA GLU A 119 15.08 -3.68 -27.49
C GLU A 119 15.56 -4.09 -28.89
N ASN A 120 14.84 -5.00 -29.54
CA ASN A 120 15.16 -5.44 -30.89
C ASN A 120 15.11 -4.30 -31.92
N GLU A 121 14.15 -3.37 -31.78
CA GLU A 121 14.08 -2.18 -32.63
C GLU A 121 15.31 -1.27 -32.42
N ILE A 122 15.69 -0.99 -31.17
CA ILE A 122 16.86 -0.16 -30.84
C ILE A 122 18.13 -0.78 -31.41
N LEU A 123 18.33 -2.09 -31.24
CA LEU A 123 19.50 -2.78 -31.78
C LEU A 123 19.60 -2.65 -33.30
N LYS A 124 18.46 -2.75 -33.99
CA LYS A 124 18.40 -2.57 -35.45
C LYS A 124 18.70 -1.13 -35.87
N TYR A 125 18.22 -0.14 -35.13
CA TYR A 125 18.55 1.27 -35.36
C TYR A 125 20.04 1.55 -35.16
N VAL A 126 20.63 1.04 -34.07
CA VAL A 126 22.06 1.23 -33.76
C VAL A 126 22.92 0.59 -34.85
N GLN A 127 22.61 -0.65 -35.28
CA GLN A 127 23.33 -1.31 -36.36
C GLN A 127 23.27 -0.50 -37.66
N THR A 128 22.08 -0.04 -38.04
CA THR A 128 21.90 0.80 -39.23
C THR A 128 22.70 2.11 -39.14
N ALA A 129 22.72 2.74 -37.96
CA ALA A 129 23.47 3.97 -37.73
C ALA A 129 24.99 3.75 -37.87
N GLN A 130 25.52 2.67 -37.28
CA GLN A 130 26.93 2.29 -37.41
C GLN A 130 27.29 2.03 -38.89
N GLU A 131 26.46 1.28 -39.61
CA GLU A 131 26.68 0.99 -41.03
C GLU A 131 26.72 2.27 -41.89
N ASN A 132 25.83 3.23 -41.60
CA ASN A 132 25.80 4.52 -42.30
C ASN A 132 27.04 5.37 -42.00
N LEU A 133 27.55 5.35 -40.76
CA LEU A 133 28.77 6.05 -40.38
C LEU A 133 30.00 5.46 -41.10
N GLU A 134 30.10 4.13 -41.20
CA GLU A 134 31.17 3.48 -41.98
C GLU A 134 31.10 3.84 -43.47
N LYS A 135 29.89 3.89 -44.04
CA LYS A 135 29.69 4.32 -45.43
C LYS A 135 30.05 5.79 -45.65
N GLN A 136 29.91 6.64 -44.62
CA GLN A 136 30.35 8.03 -44.68
C GLN A 136 31.87 8.15 -44.58
N ALA A 137 32.51 7.40 -43.68
CA ALA A 137 33.97 7.37 -43.56
C ALA A 137 34.63 6.94 -44.89
N ARG A 138 34.15 5.85 -45.50
CA ARG A 138 34.62 5.39 -46.82
C ARG A 138 34.44 6.43 -47.93
N ARG A 139 33.28 7.11 -47.97
CA ARG A 139 33.05 8.17 -48.96
C ARG A 139 33.98 9.37 -48.81
N ASN A 140 34.38 9.71 -47.58
CA ASN A 140 35.33 10.79 -47.35
C ASN A 140 36.76 10.38 -47.73
N GLU A 141 37.14 9.11 -47.56
CA GLU A 141 38.44 8.59 -48.01
C GLU A 141 38.56 8.55 -49.54
N GLU A 142 37.48 8.25 -50.27
CA GLU A 142 37.45 8.26 -51.74
C GLU A 142 37.51 9.68 -52.35
N GLN A 143 37.25 10.72 -51.56
CA GLN A 143 37.27 12.13 -51.98
C GLN A 143 38.61 12.84 -51.70
N LEU A 144 39.55 12.18 -51.04
CA LEU A 144 40.91 12.64 -50.75
C LEU A 144 41.93 12.04 -51.74
#